data_AF-A0A9Q2P8Q3-F1
#
_entry.id   AF-A0A9Q2P8Q3-F1
#
_cell.length_a   1.000
_cell.length_b   1.000
_cell.length_c   1.000
_cell.angle_alpha   90.00
_cell.angle_beta   90.00
_cell.angle_gamma   90.00
#
_symmetry.space_group_name_H-M   'P 1'
#
loop_
_entity.id
_entity.type
_entity.pdbx_description
1 polymer ?
#
loop_
_entity_poly.entity_id
_entity_poly.type
_entity_poly.pdbx_seq_one_letter_code
_entity_poly.pdbx_strand_id
1 'polypeptide(L)'
;MSTRDELANLIAQADSQEVGAMDPRTVGTMYGHLADAILAAGYSRPRVVETVEDAAALPDGSVILHEGMAYQASSYVSEAHPDGYICWECHESWRGELGHGDILPATVIHLPEEKP
;
A
#
# COMPACT_ATOMS: atom_id res chain seq x y z
N MET A 1 -13.84 1.47 -17.59
CA MET A 1 -12.51 0.88 -17.85
C MET A 1 -12.27 -0.13 -16.74
N SER A 2 -11.91 -1.37 -17.07
CA SER A 2 -11.70 -2.41 -16.03
C SER A 2 -10.34 -2.23 -15.34
N THR A 3 -10.16 -2.80 -14.14
CA THR A 3 -8.85 -2.85 -13.45
C THR A 3 -7.76 -3.45 -14.33
N ARG A 4 -8.13 -4.45 -15.12
CA ARG A 4 -7.27 -5.08 -16.12
C ARG A 4 -6.83 -4.10 -17.20
N ASP A 5 -7.75 -3.31 -17.74
CA ASP A 5 -7.45 -2.30 -18.77
C ASP A 5 -6.60 -1.14 -18.20
N GLU A 6 -6.87 -0.72 -16.97
CA GLU A 6 -6.05 0.28 -16.27
C GLU A 6 -4.61 -0.20 -16.08
N LEU A 7 -4.43 -1.44 -15.60
CA LEU A 7 -3.12 -2.04 -15.43
C LEU A 7 -2.39 -2.23 -16.76
N ALA A 8 -3.07 -2.71 -17.81
CA ALA A 8 -2.49 -2.84 -19.13
C ALA A 8 -1.99 -1.49 -19.69
N ASN A 9 -2.75 -0.41 -19.47
CA ASN A 9 -2.35 0.93 -19.86
C ASN A 9 -1.12 1.44 -19.08
N LEU A 10 -1.03 1.15 -17.78
CA LEU A 10 0.14 1.51 -16.97
C LEU A 10 1.41 0.79 -17.44
N ILE A 11 1.31 -0.51 -17.75
CA ILE A 11 2.44 -1.27 -18.28
C ILE A 11 2.86 -0.73 -19.65
N ALA A 12 1.89 -0.42 -20.52
CA ALA A 12 2.16 0.19 -21.83
C ALA A 12 2.87 1.54 -21.71
N GLN A 13 2.46 2.38 -20.76
CA GLN A 13 3.09 3.68 -20.51
C GLN A 13 4.53 3.50 -20.02
N ALA A 14 4.77 2.60 -19.07
CA ALA A 14 6.10 2.30 -18.56
C ALA A 14 7.03 1.78 -19.68
N ASP A 15 6.56 0.85 -20.51
CA ASP A 15 7.36 0.28 -21.60
C ASP A 15 7.62 1.31 -22.72
N SER A 16 6.65 2.19 -23.02
CA SER A 16 6.83 3.26 -24.01
C SER A 16 7.88 4.32 -23.63
N GLN A 17 8.24 4.40 -22.34
CA GLN A 17 9.33 5.25 -21.85
C GLN A 17 10.70 4.65 -22.16
N GLU A 18 10.79 3.33 -22.31
CA GLU A 18 12.03 2.56 -22.47
C GLU A 18 12.25 2.08 -23.92
N VAL A 19 11.17 1.73 -24.61
CA VAL A 19 11.19 1.16 -25.95
C VAL A 19 10.40 2.08 -26.88
N GLY A 20 11.06 2.56 -27.94
CA GLY A 20 10.42 3.45 -28.92
C GLY A 20 9.13 2.88 -29.52
N ALA A 21 8.35 3.72 -30.20
CA ALA A 21 6.99 3.38 -30.64
C ALA A 21 6.88 2.04 -31.41
N MET A 22 6.29 1.03 -30.76
CA MET A 22 5.86 -0.23 -31.38
C MET A 22 4.46 -0.12 -32.00
N ASP A 23 4.09 -1.08 -32.87
CA ASP A 23 2.75 -1.16 -33.44
C ASP A 23 1.67 -1.25 -32.33
N PRO A 24 0.72 -0.31 -32.26
CA PRO A 24 -0.32 -0.27 -31.24
C PRO A 24 -1.17 -1.55 -31.11
N ARG A 25 -1.31 -2.34 -32.18
CA ARG A 25 -2.11 -3.57 -32.18
C ARG A 25 -1.39 -4.73 -31.49
N THR A 26 -0.08 -4.82 -31.66
CA THR A 26 0.77 -5.81 -30.99
C THR A 26 0.91 -5.47 -29.50
N VAL A 27 1.01 -4.19 -29.21
CA VAL A 27 1.11 -3.57 -27.88
C VAL A 27 -0.15 -3.84 -27.04
N GLY A 28 -1.34 -3.54 -27.55
CA GLY A 28 -2.59 -3.69 -26.78
C GLY A 28 -2.90 -5.13 -26.34
N THR A 29 -2.53 -6.12 -27.15
CA THR A 29 -2.73 -7.55 -26.82
C THR A 29 -1.69 -8.06 -25.82
N MET A 30 -0.42 -7.65 -25.97
CA MET A 30 0.68 -8.03 -25.09
C MET A 30 0.48 -7.54 -23.65
N TYR A 31 0.19 -6.24 -23.46
CA TYR A 31 0.01 -5.69 -22.11
C TYR A 31 -1.28 -6.17 -21.44
N GLY A 32 -2.29 -6.51 -22.24
CA GLY A 32 -3.47 -7.22 -21.76
C GLY A 32 -3.11 -8.55 -21.09
N HIS A 33 -2.30 -9.40 -21.75
CA HIS A 33 -1.86 -10.67 -21.18
C HIS A 33 -0.98 -10.49 -19.93
N LEU A 34 -0.13 -9.46 -19.90
CA LEU A 34 0.68 -9.14 -18.72
C LEU A 34 -0.20 -8.73 -17.54
N ALA A 35 -1.20 -7.87 -17.76
CA ALA A 35 -2.15 -7.48 -16.74
C ALA A 35 -2.95 -8.69 -16.21
N ASP A 36 -3.40 -9.57 -17.11
CA ASP A 36 -4.09 -10.81 -16.74
C ASP A 36 -3.19 -11.71 -15.87
N ALA A 37 -1.92 -11.87 -16.21
CA ALA A 37 -0.97 -12.68 -15.45
C ALA A 37 -0.67 -12.10 -14.05
N ILE A 38 -0.49 -10.78 -13.94
CA ILE A 38 -0.25 -10.10 -12.66
C ILE A 38 -1.46 -10.26 -11.74
N LEU A 39 -2.67 -10.04 -12.26
CA LEU A 39 -3.91 -10.22 -11.49
C LEU A 39 -4.14 -11.68 -11.10
N ALA A 40 -3.86 -12.64 -11.99
CA ALA A 40 -3.96 -14.06 -11.71
C ALA A 40 -2.96 -14.53 -10.64
N ALA A 41 -1.81 -13.87 -10.52
CA ALA A 41 -0.84 -14.09 -9.45
C ALA A 41 -1.25 -13.44 -8.11
N GLY A 42 -2.39 -12.74 -8.06
CA GLY A 42 -2.91 -12.12 -6.84
C GLY A 42 -2.32 -10.76 -6.50
N TYR A 43 -1.49 -10.18 -7.37
CA TYR A 43 -1.00 -8.83 -7.17
C TYR A 43 -2.14 -7.82 -7.34
N SER A 44 -2.23 -6.89 -6.40
CA SER A 44 -3.22 -5.82 -6.40
C SER A 44 -2.52 -4.47 -6.20
N ARG A 45 -3.23 -3.38 -6.50
CA ARG A 45 -2.75 -2.04 -6.18
C ARG A 45 -2.55 -1.94 -4.66
N PRO A 46 -1.36 -1.53 -4.18
CA PRO A 46 -1.16 -1.31 -2.76
C PRO A 46 -2.22 -0.36 -2.19
N ARG A 47 -2.79 -0.71 -1.03
CA ARG A 47 -3.76 0.14 -0.34
C ARG A 47 -3.03 1.35 0.22
N VAL A 48 -3.49 2.56 -0.10
CA VAL A 48 -3.00 3.81 0.49
C VAL A 48 -4.02 4.28 1.52
N VAL A 49 -3.55 4.65 2.72
CA VAL A 49 -4.35 5.35 3.73
C VAL A 49 -4.01 6.83 3.68
N GLU A 50 -5.03 7.66 3.52
CA GLU A 50 -4.90 9.12 3.38
C GLU A 50 -5.54 9.88 4.54
N THR A 51 -6.33 9.20 5.38
CA THR A 51 -7.06 9.78 6.50
C THR A 51 -6.63 9.17 7.82
N VAL A 52 -6.78 9.96 8.90
CA VAL A 52 -6.48 9.51 10.27
C VAL A 52 -7.43 8.38 10.66
N GLU A 53 -8.70 8.47 10.24
CA GLU A 53 -9.73 7.49 10.48
C GLU A 53 -9.38 6.14 9.83
N ASP A 54 -8.93 6.15 8.57
CA ASP A 54 -8.52 4.92 7.87
C ASP A 54 -7.28 4.29 8.50
N ALA A 55 -6.34 5.10 8.96
CA ALA A 55 -5.16 4.62 9.66
C ALA A 55 -5.49 4.07 11.05
N ALA A 56 -6.39 4.71 11.79
CA ALA A 56 -6.85 4.25 13.11
C ALA A 56 -7.72 2.98 13.03
N ALA A 57 -8.36 2.74 11.88
CA ALA A 57 -9.10 1.51 11.62
C ALA A 57 -8.20 0.31 11.24
N LEU A 58 -6.89 0.50 11.06
CA LEU A 58 -5.98 -0.62 10.79
C LEU A 58 -5.81 -1.47 12.05
N PRO A 59 -5.83 -2.82 11.92
CA PRO A 59 -5.67 -3.70 13.07
C PRO A 59 -4.26 -3.61 13.66
N ASP A 60 -4.18 -3.90 14.96
CA ASP A 60 -2.91 -4.01 15.69
C ASP A 60 -1.95 -5.00 14.99
N GLY A 61 -0.70 -4.60 14.81
CA GLY A 61 0.31 -5.35 14.06
C GLY A 61 0.34 -5.07 12.55
N SER A 62 -0.55 -4.24 12.01
CA SER A 62 -0.46 -3.77 10.61
C SER A 62 0.86 -3.05 10.37
N VAL A 63 1.43 -3.19 9.16
CA VAL A 63 2.64 -2.45 8.77
C VAL A 63 2.34 -1.54 7.60
N ILE A 64 2.77 -0.29 7.73
CA ILE A 64 2.69 0.73 6.69
C ILE A 64 4.09 1.20 6.28
N LEU A 65 4.19 1.71 5.05
CA LEU A 65 5.33 2.42 4.53
C LEU A 65 4.98 3.91 4.44
N HIS A 66 5.76 4.74 5.13
CA HIS A 66 5.66 6.19 5.10
C HIS A 66 7.07 6.80 4.99
N GLU A 67 7.26 7.71 4.03
CA GLU A 67 8.57 8.34 3.74
C GLU A 67 9.75 7.34 3.60
N GLY A 68 9.47 6.14 3.06
CA GLY A 68 10.48 5.09 2.88
C GLY A 68 10.81 4.29 4.14
N MET A 69 10.13 4.55 5.25
CA MET A 69 10.30 3.84 6.52
C MET A 69 9.07 2.96 6.81
N ALA A 70 9.31 1.78 7.38
CA ALA A 70 8.25 0.90 7.84
C ALA A 70 7.84 1.25 9.29
N TYR A 71 6.54 1.36 9.52
CA TYR A 71 5.94 1.55 10.84
C TYR A 71 4.94 0.44 11.12
N GLN A 72 5.00 -0.12 12.32
CA GLN A 72 4.03 -1.10 12.79
C GLN A 72 3.00 -0.43 13.70
N ALA A 73 1.73 -0.73 13.48
CA ALA A 73 0.65 -0.39 14.40
C ALA A 73 0.83 -1.20 15.68
N SER A 74 0.87 -0.51 16.82
CA SER A 74 1.00 -1.11 18.14
C SER A 74 -0.10 -0.53 19.03
N SER A 75 -0.92 -1.41 19.60
CA SER A 75 -1.98 -1.03 20.52
C SER A 75 -1.39 -0.76 21.91
N TYR A 76 -1.62 0.44 22.41
CA TYR A 76 -1.12 0.87 23.71
C TYR A 76 -2.28 1.31 24.60
N VAL A 77 -2.33 0.77 25.82
CA VAL A 77 -3.29 1.16 26.86
C VAL A 77 -2.51 1.90 27.95
N SER A 78 -2.98 3.08 28.31
CA SER A 78 -2.35 3.91 29.34
C SER A 78 -3.39 4.55 30.25
N GLU A 79 -2.95 5.11 31.37
CA GLU A 79 -3.85 5.89 32.24
C GLU A 79 -4.46 7.10 31.50
N ALA A 80 -3.76 7.68 30.52
CA ALA A 80 -4.25 8.80 29.71
C ALA A 80 -5.20 8.35 28.59
N HIS A 81 -5.10 7.10 28.15
CA HIS A 81 -5.90 6.50 27.09
C HIS A 81 -6.41 5.13 27.55
N PRO A 82 -7.41 5.10 28.46
CA PRO A 82 -7.91 3.86 29.06
C PRO A 82 -8.66 2.97 28.06
N ASP A 83 -9.21 3.58 26.99
CA ASP A 83 -9.87 2.87 25.90
C ASP A 83 -8.88 2.33 24.84
N GLY A 84 -7.58 2.56 25.06
CA GLY A 84 -6.50 2.22 24.13
C GLY A 84 -6.30 3.25 23.02
N TYR A 85 -5.09 3.32 22.47
CA TYR A 85 -4.79 4.01 21.22
C TYR A 85 -3.80 3.20 20.40
N ILE A 86 -3.77 3.42 19.09
CA ILE A 86 -2.75 2.84 18.22
C ILE A 86 -1.60 3.86 18.10
N CYS A 87 -0.39 3.44 18.43
CA CYS A 87 0.83 4.15 18.08
C CYS A 87 1.48 3.51 16.84
N TRP A 88 2.27 4.31 16.11
CA TRP A 88 3.06 3.83 14.99
C TRP A 88 4.52 3.80 15.37
N GLU A 89 5.06 2.58 15.45
CA GLU A 89 6.43 2.33 15.89
C GLU A 89 7.33 2.02 14.69
N CYS A 90 8.44 2.75 14.57
CA CYS A 90 9.50 2.43 13.60
C CYS A 90 10.70 1.83 14.33
N HIS A 91 10.99 0.56 14.06
CA HIS A 91 12.12 -0.15 14.69
C HIS A 91 13.50 0.37 14.26
N GLU A 92 13.59 1.13 13.18
CA GLU A 92 14.87 1.53 12.58
C GLU A 92 15.32 2.96 12.94
N SER A 93 14.62 3.71 13.79
CA SER A 93 14.95 5.12 13.99
C SER A 93 14.88 5.65 15.43
N TRP A 94 15.68 6.69 15.68
CA TRP A 94 15.60 7.59 16.83
C TRP A 94 14.32 8.48 16.82
N ARG A 95 13.39 8.30 15.86
CA ARG A 95 12.23 9.19 15.69
C ARG A 95 11.08 8.93 16.67
N GLY A 96 11.17 7.89 17.50
CA GLY A 96 10.14 7.62 18.52
C GLY A 96 8.78 7.24 17.93
N GLU A 97 7.77 7.22 18.79
CA GLU A 97 6.37 6.95 18.44
C GLU A 97 5.77 8.12 17.64
N LEU A 98 5.11 7.82 16.52
CA LEU A 98 4.37 8.81 15.74
C LEU A 98 2.87 8.69 15.96
N GLY A 99 2.18 9.84 15.95
CA GLY A 99 0.73 9.90 15.93
C GLY A 99 0.16 9.61 14.54
N HIS A 100 -1.13 9.31 14.45
CA HIS A 100 -1.80 8.98 13.18
C HIS A 100 -1.71 10.06 12.10
N GLY A 101 -1.63 11.34 12.46
CA GLY A 101 -1.50 12.43 11.48
C GLY A 101 -0.12 12.49 10.84
N ASP A 102 0.91 12.01 11.54
CA ASP A 102 2.31 12.16 11.15
C ASP A 102 2.77 11.08 10.15
N ILE A 103 1.94 10.05 9.93
CA ILE A 103 2.23 8.92 9.04
C ILE A 103 1.47 8.99 7.70
N LEU A 104 0.70 10.05 7.46
CA LEU A 104 -0.15 10.17 6.28
C LEU A 104 0.49 11.02 5.17
N PRO A 105 0.27 10.67 3.90
CA PRO A 105 -0.32 9.41 3.42
C PRO A 105 0.66 8.24 3.63
N ALA A 106 0.11 7.03 3.79
CA ALA A 106 0.89 5.81 4.02
C ALA A 106 0.43 4.66 3.13
N THR A 107 1.35 3.80 2.72
CA THR A 107 1.02 2.57 1.97
C THR A 107 0.96 1.39 2.92
N VAL A 108 -0.15 0.66 2.96
CA VAL A 108 -0.26 -0.59 3.72
C VAL A 108 0.54 -1.68 3.02
N ILE A 109 1.53 -2.24 3.72
CA ILE A 109 2.40 -3.30 3.20
C ILE A 109 2.17 -4.65 3.90
N HIS A 110 1.54 -4.65 5.08
CA HIS A 110 1.12 -5.87 5.76
C HIS A 110 -0.15 -5.64 6.57
N LEU A 111 -1.07 -6.59 6.49
CA LEU A 111 -2.18 -6.74 7.42
C LEU A 111 -1.98 -8.06 8.17
N PRO A 112 -2.12 -8.06 9.51
CA PRO A 112 -2.07 -9.29 10.30
C PRO A 112 -3.23 -10.22 9.90
N GLU A 113 -3.00 -11.52 9.96
CA GLU A 113 -4.08 -12.50 9.82
C GLU A 113 -5.08 -12.34 10.98
N GLU A 114 -6.38 -12.31 10.67
CA GLU A 114 -7.41 -12.38 11.71
C GLU A 114 -7.21 -13.67 12.50
N LYS A 115 -6.96 -13.57 13.81
CA LYS A 115 -6.92 -14.77 14.65
C LYS A 115 -8.31 -15.42 14.64
N PRO A 116 -8.40 -16.73 14.38
CA PRO A 116 -9.66 -17.47 14.33
C PRO A 116 -10.40 -17.49 15.68
#